data_AF-A0A7K4EYK3-F1
#
_entry.id   AF-A0A7K4EYK3-F1
#
_cell.length_a   1.000
_cell.length_b   1.000
_cell.length_c   1.000
_cell.angle_alpha   90.00
_cell.angle_beta   90.00
_cell.angle_gamma   90.00
#
_symmetry.space_group_name_H-M   'P 1'
#
loop_
_entity.id
_entity.type
_entity.pdbx_description
1 polymer ?
#
loop_
_entity_poly.entity_id
_entity_poly.type
_entity_poly.pdbx_seq_one_letter_code
_entity_poly.pdbx_strand_id
1 'polypeptide(L)'
;MTINEQLNLFDNESDTAMYKHKITLEKIKNELIDFGLTKSQAKVFIYLGKYGAKTATEVSKALQLPRTETYHLVNSSQSLGLVAAELSHPTKYTAMDMKTAITTLVKQEQERIDTLATKEDSISELWKEIPFFAVETDESKSEKMQLLHGSGPITNKIKDMINSSTESFRIFGSVADILRMYHSDIFDWTAESSSELKMVISPLTSTPEFLSEFNKNGIKTLSTDSEKKCFIINDSNEVLIFMRNANHPTRQIFAWWSDSEALVDMMSSLFELSWEKGDALY
;
A
#
# COMPACT_ATOMS: atom_id res chain seq x y z
N MET A 1 -50.34 -7.77 -32.28
CA MET A 1 -49.40 -8.41 -31.33
C MET A 1 -48.01 -7.95 -31.70
N THR A 2 -47.49 -6.94 -31.01
CA THR A 2 -46.17 -6.39 -31.28
C THR A 2 -45.33 -6.69 -30.05
N ILE A 3 -44.42 -7.65 -30.18
CA ILE A 3 -43.47 -8.04 -29.14
C ILE A 3 -42.47 -6.88 -29.01
N ASN A 4 -42.52 -6.20 -27.86
CA ASN A 4 -41.61 -5.13 -27.52
C ASN A 4 -40.31 -5.79 -27.02
N GLU A 5 -39.35 -6.05 -27.91
CA GLU A 5 -38.01 -6.54 -27.54
C GLU A 5 -37.30 -5.48 -26.69
N GLN A 6 -37.17 -5.77 -25.40
CA GLN A 6 -36.32 -4.98 -24.49
C GLN A 6 -34.86 -5.22 -24.86
N LEU A 7 -34.19 -4.17 -25.36
CA LEU A 7 -32.73 -4.16 -25.59
C LEU A 7 -31.97 -4.45 -24.29
N ASN A 8 -31.33 -5.61 -24.26
CA ASN A 8 -30.49 -6.06 -23.15
C ASN A 8 -29.07 -5.49 -23.35
N LEU A 9 -28.64 -4.52 -22.54
CA LEU A 9 -27.35 -3.81 -22.72
C LEU A 9 -26.11 -4.70 -22.53
N PHE A 10 -26.30 -5.94 -22.09
CA PHE A 10 -25.21 -6.83 -21.72
C PHE A 10 -24.86 -7.87 -22.79
N ASP A 11 -25.72 -8.09 -23.80
CA ASP A 11 -25.50 -9.11 -24.85
C ASP A 11 -25.75 -8.57 -26.28
N ASN A 12 -24.80 -8.91 -27.18
CA ASN A 12 -24.74 -8.78 -28.66
C ASN A 12 -23.97 -7.61 -29.32
N GLU A 13 -23.42 -7.93 -30.50
CA GLU A 13 -22.18 -7.40 -31.12
C GLU A 13 -22.31 -6.13 -32.00
N SER A 14 -21.20 -5.37 -31.96
CA SER A 14 -20.66 -4.38 -32.92
C SER A 14 -21.57 -3.33 -33.59
N ASP A 15 -21.71 -2.21 -32.88
CA ASP A 15 -21.78 -0.85 -33.46
C ASP A 15 -20.76 0.04 -32.73
N THR A 16 -20.01 0.90 -33.42
CA THR A 16 -18.86 1.66 -32.85
C THR A 16 -19.26 2.53 -31.65
N ALA A 17 -20.50 3.05 -31.65
CA ALA A 17 -21.07 3.77 -30.53
C ALA A 17 -21.43 2.86 -29.35
N MET A 18 -22.05 1.70 -29.59
CA MET A 18 -22.37 0.73 -28.53
C MET A 18 -21.12 0.17 -27.85
N TYR A 19 -20.05 -0.08 -28.61
CA TYR A 19 -18.77 -0.51 -28.07
C TYR A 19 -18.17 0.53 -27.10
N LYS A 20 -18.25 1.82 -27.45
CA LYS A 20 -17.81 2.92 -26.58
C LYS A 20 -18.61 2.96 -25.27
N HIS A 21 -19.93 2.82 -25.32
CA HIS A 21 -20.78 2.76 -24.12
C HIS A 21 -20.46 1.56 -23.24
N LYS A 22 -20.17 0.39 -23.84
CA LYS A 22 -19.77 -0.82 -23.11
C LYS A 22 -18.47 -0.60 -22.33
N ILE A 23 -17.46 -0.01 -22.96
CA ILE A 23 -16.20 0.32 -22.27
C ILE A 23 -16.44 1.29 -21.11
N THR A 24 -17.26 2.33 -21.32
CA THR A 24 -17.57 3.30 -20.26
C THR A 24 -18.31 2.65 -19.10
N LEU A 25 -19.26 1.74 -19.35
CA LEU A 25 -19.96 1.00 -18.30
C LEU A 25 -19.04 0.05 -17.52
N GLU A 26 -18.13 -0.63 -18.22
CA GLU A 26 -17.11 -1.46 -17.60
C GLU A 26 -16.19 -0.63 -16.69
N LYS A 27 -15.79 0.57 -17.13
CA LYS A 27 -15.04 1.52 -16.29
C LYS A 27 -15.85 1.91 -15.05
N ILE A 28 -17.09 2.39 -15.22
CA ILE A 28 -17.95 2.78 -14.08
C ILE A 28 -18.12 1.63 -13.10
N LYS A 29 -18.31 0.40 -13.59
CA LYS A 29 -18.44 -0.78 -12.73
C LYS A 29 -17.16 -1.03 -11.92
N ASN A 30 -15.98 -0.90 -12.53
CA ASN A 30 -14.72 -1.08 -11.82
C ASN A 30 -14.51 0.01 -10.75
N GLU A 31 -14.80 1.27 -11.08
CA GLU A 31 -14.74 2.36 -10.10
C GLU A 31 -15.68 2.07 -8.92
N LEU A 32 -16.92 1.65 -9.16
CA LEU A 32 -17.86 1.27 -8.09
C LEU A 32 -17.34 0.11 -7.22
N ILE A 33 -16.58 -0.82 -7.80
CA ILE A 33 -15.93 -1.89 -7.03
C ILE A 33 -14.82 -1.33 -6.14
N ASP A 34 -14.04 -0.38 -6.65
CA ASP A 34 -13.00 0.32 -5.89
C ASP A 34 -13.60 1.14 -4.72
N PHE A 35 -14.83 1.66 -4.89
CA PHE A 35 -15.63 2.27 -3.82
C PHE A 35 -16.28 1.28 -2.84
N GLY A 36 -15.99 -0.03 -2.96
CA GLY A 36 -16.40 -1.05 -1.99
C GLY A 36 -17.65 -1.86 -2.36
N LEU A 37 -18.22 -1.71 -3.56
CA LEU A 37 -19.29 -2.60 -4.00
C LEU A 37 -18.76 -3.94 -4.52
N THR A 38 -19.54 -5.00 -4.32
CA THR A 38 -19.30 -6.25 -5.05
C THR A 38 -19.65 -6.11 -6.52
N LYS A 39 -19.05 -6.95 -7.38
CA LYS A 39 -19.34 -7.00 -8.82
C LYS A 39 -20.82 -7.15 -9.14
N SER A 40 -21.55 -7.95 -8.35
CA SER A 40 -22.99 -8.17 -8.55
C SER A 40 -23.81 -6.96 -8.11
N GLN A 41 -23.46 -6.31 -7.00
CA GLN A 41 -24.12 -5.07 -6.57
C GLN A 41 -23.91 -3.93 -7.57
N ALA A 42 -22.68 -3.75 -8.08
CA ALA A 42 -22.39 -2.73 -9.10
C ALA A 42 -23.23 -2.94 -10.38
N LYS A 43 -23.38 -4.19 -10.83
CA LYS A 43 -24.25 -4.52 -11.98
C LYS A 43 -25.72 -4.17 -11.72
N VAL A 44 -26.25 -4.55 -10.56
CA VAL A 44 -27.64 -4.26 -10.16
C VAL A 44 -27.87 -2.76 -10.08
N PHE A 45 -26.95 -2.03 -9.44
CA PHE A 45 -27.02 -0.56 -9.31
C PHE A 45 -27.03 0.13 -10.68
N ILE A 46 -26.09 -0.21 -11.57
CA ILE A 46 -26.01 0.34 -12.92
C ILE A 46 -27.30 0.05 -13.70
N TYR A 47 -27.81 -1.18 -13.62
CA TYR A 47 -29.05 -1.57 -14.30
C TYR A 47 -30.24 -0.74 -13.81
N LEU A 48 -30.46 -0.66 -12.51
CA LEU A 48 -31.54 0.15 -11.93
C LEU A 48 -31.37 1.65 -12.24
N GLY A 49 -30.14 2.17 -12.26
CA GLY A 49 -29.85 3.58 -12.55
C GLY A 49 -30.08 3.97 -14.01
N LYS A 50 -29.92 3.04 -14.96
CA LYS A 50 -30.12 3.31 -16.40
C LYS A 50 -31.49 2.89 -16.92
N TYR A 51 -32.09 1.86 -16.32
CA TYR A 51 -33.38 1.31 -16.74
C TYR A 51 -34.55 1.70 -15.84
N GLY A 52 -34.29 2.50 -14.79
CA GLY A 52 -35.28 3.01 -13.86
C GLY A 52 -35.83 1.94 -12.92
N ALA A 53 -36.99 2.25 -12.32
CA ALA A 53 -37.63 1.42 -11.31
C ALA A 53 -37.99 0.01 -11.86
N LYS A 54 -37.43 -1.04 -11.25
CA LYS A 54 -37.68 -2.45 -11.65
C LYS A 54 -37.95 -3.33 -10.45
N THR A 55 -38.73 -4.38 -10.66
CA THR A 55 -38.93 -5.44 -9.66
C THR A 55 -37.71 -6.36 -9.60
N ALA A 56 -37.49 -7.02 -8.46
CA ALA A 56 -36.41 -8.01 -8.33
C ALA A 56 -36.51 -9.15 -9.38
N THR A 57 -37.73 -9.49 -9.83
CA THR A 57 -37.92 -10.50 -10.88
C THR A 57 -37.45 -10.00 -12.25
N GLU A 58 -37.68 -8.72 -12.58
CA GLU A 58 -37.17 -8.11 -13.81
C GLU A 58 -35.65 -7.98 -13.79
N VAL A 59 -35.07 -7.59 -12.65
CA VAL A 59 -33.61 -7.54 -12.47
C VAL A 59 -32.98 -8.93 -12.65
N SER A 60 -33.56 -9.96 -12.03
CA SER A 60 -33.11 -11.34 -12.13
C SER A 60 -33.10 -11.83 -13.58
N LYS A 61 -34.16 -11.53 -14.34
CA LYS A 61 -34.25 -11.89 -15.77
C LYS A 61 -33.23 -11.13 -16.62
N ALA A 62 -33.11 -9.82 -16.44
CA ALA A 62 -32.24 -9.00 -17.27
C ALA A 62 -30.76 -9.30 -17.06
N LEU A 63 -30.36 -9.50 -15.80
CA LEU A 63 -28.97 -9.77 -15.42
C LEU A 63 -28.63 -11.27 -15.38
N GLN A 64 -29.58 -12.14 -15.72
CA GLN A 64 -29.45 -13.60 -15.68
C GLN A 64 -28.96 -14.11 -14.31
N LEU A 65 -29.43 -13.48 -13.23
CA LEU A 65 -29.07 -13.83 -11.85
C LEU A 65 -30.12 -14.75 -11.23
N PRO A 66 -29.74 -15.70 -10.35
CA PRO A 66 -30.70 -16.47 -9.56
C PRO A 66 -31.66 -15.57 -8.79
N ARG A 67 -32.95 -15.94 -8.74
CA ARG A 67 -33.98 -15.12 -8.07
C ARG A 67 -33.63 -14.83 -6.61
N THR A 68 -33.24 -15.86 -5.86
CA THR A 68 -32.87 -15.74 -4.44
C THR A 68 -31.71 -14.75 -4.25
N GLU A 69 -30.65 -14.89 -5.06
CA GLU A 69 -29.50 -14.00 -5.03
C GLU A 69 -29.89 -12.55 -5.38
N THR A 70 -30.79 -12.36 -6.35
CA THR A 70 -31.25 -11.03 -6.74
C THR A 70 -31.95 -10.31 -5.59
N TYR A 71 -32.81 -11.00 -4.82
CA TYR A 71 -33.43 -10.41 -3.63
C TYR A 71 -32.38 -10.03 -2.58
N HIS A 72 -31.37 -10.87 -2.35
CA HIS A 72 -30.28 -10.52 -1.43
C HIS A 72 -29.46 -9.31 -1.90
N LEU A 73 -29.17 -9.21 -3.20
CA LEU A 73 -28.41 -8.10 -3.78
C LEU A 73 -29.16 -6.78 -3.69
N VAL A 74 -30.46 -6.79 -4.00
CA VAL A 74 -31.29 -5.60 -3.94
C VAL A 74 -31.51 -5.15 -2.49
N ASN A 75 -31.77 -6.09 -1.57
CA ASN A 75 -31.91 -5.78 -0.15
C ASN A 75 -30.61 -5.27 0.48
N SER A 76 -29.45 -5.87 0.14
CA SER A 76 -28.16 -5.39 0.63
C SER A 76 -27.79 -4.02 0.04
N SER A 77 -28.13 -3.78 -1.23
CA SER A 77 -27.96 -2.45 -1.83
C SER A 77 -28.91 -1.41 -1.19
N GLN A 78 -30.09 -1.83 -0.74
CA GLN A 78 -31.01 -0.98 0.02
C GLN A 78 -30.49 -0.70 1.44
N SER A 79 -29.92 -1.67 2.14
CA SER A 79 -29.32 -1.42 3.47
C SER A 79 -28.10 -0.50 3.40
N LEU A 80 -27.36 -0.53 2.29
CA LEU A 80 -26.29 0.43 1.99
C LEU A 80 -26.83 1.81 1.60
N GLY A 81 -28.14 1.97 1.49
CA GLY A 81 -28.81 3.20 1.08
C GLY A 81 -28.87 3.40 -0.43
N LEU A 82 -28.11 2.65 -1.23
CA LEU A 82 -27.91 2.87 -2.67
C LEU A 82 -29.15 2.64 -3.55
N VAL A 83 -30.09 1.83 -3.06
CA VAL A 83 -31.32 1.49 -3.76
C VAL A 83 -32.51 1.76 -2.85
N ALA A 84 -33.53 2.44 -3.38
CA ALA A 84 -34.79 2.67 -2.69
C ALA A 84 -35.84 1.66 -3.15
N ALA A 85 -36.63 1.14 -2.21
CA ALA A 85 -37.79 0.32 -2.50
C ALA A 85 -39.05 1.17 -2.47
N GLU A 86 -39.79 1.18 -3.58
CA GLU A 86 -41.11 1.79 -3.68
C GLU A 86 -42.17 0.80 -3.20
N LEU A 87 -43.10 1.29 -2.37
CA LEU A 87 -44.20 0.49 -1.80
C LEU A 87 -45.30 0.23 -2.85
N SER A 88 -44.93 -0.49 -3.90
CA SER A 88 -45.82 -0.98 -4.95
C SER A 88 -46.01 -2.49 -4.84
N HIS A 89 -47.08 -3.01 -5.46
CA HIS A 89 -47.30 -4.45 -5.60
C HIS A 89 -47.22 -4.84 -7.08
N PRO A 90 -46.17 -5.55 -7.54
CA PRO A 90 -44.95 -5.96 -6.82
C PRO A 90 -43.99 -4.79 -6.49
N THR A 91 -43.13 -4.96 -5.47
CA THR A 91 -42.15 -3.95 -5.02
C THR A 91 -41.19 -3.60 -6.13
N LYS A 92 -41.03 -2.30 -6.40
CA LYS A 92 -40.06 -1.78 -7.36
C LYS A 92 -38.88 -1.17 -6.64
N TYR A 93 -37.72 -1.29 -7.26
CA TYR A 93 -36.47 -0.82 -6.75
C TYR A 93 -35.88 0.18 -7.72
N THR A 94 -35.40 1.29 -7.19
CA THR A 94 -34.85 2.42 -7.95
C THR A 94 -33.48 2.75 -7.38
N ALA A 95 -32.45 2.82 -8.23
CA ALA A 95 -31.14 3.29 -7.80
C ALA A 95 -31.19 4.80 -7.56
N MET A 96 -30.46 5.27 -6.54
CA MET A 96 -30.27 6.70 -6.36
C MET A 96 -29.40 7.30 -7.47
N ASP A 97 -29.35 8.63 -7.53
CA ASP A 97 -28.43 9.33 -8.42
C ASP A 97 -26.97 8.95 -8.14
N MET A 98 -26.19 8.81 -9.20
CA MET A 98 -24.79 8.36 -9.13
C MET A 98 -23.95 9.26 -8.21
N LYS A 99 -24.14 10.58 -8.24
CA LYS A 99 -23.35 11.50 -7.41
C LYS A 99 -23.61 11.27 -5.93
N THR A 100 -24.88 11.07 -5.57
CA THR A 100 -25.31 10.79 -4.20
C THR A 100 -24.81 9.43 -3.74
N ALA A 101 -24.81 8.42 -4.64
CA ALA A 101 -24.27 7.09 -4.34
C ALA A 101 -22.80 7.14 -3.97
N ILE A 102 -21.97 7.78 -4.80
CA ILE A 102 -20.53 7.93 -4.52
C ILE A 102 -20.31 8.68 -3.20
N THR A 103 -21.04 9.77 -2.96
CA THR A 103 -20.94 10.53 -1.70
C THR A 103 -21.30 9.66 -0.48
N THR A 104 -22.30 8.81 -0.61
CA THR A 104 -22.76 7.91 0.46
C THR A 104 -21.71 6.84 0.76
N LEU A 105 -21.12 6.24 -0.28
CA LEU A 105 -20.05 5.23 -0.14
C LEU A 105 -18.81 5.80 0.54
N VAL A 106 -18.36 6.99 0.11
CA VAL A 106 -17.21 7.66 0.72
C VAL A 106 -17.48 7.96 2.20
N LYS A 107 -18.69 8.45 2.53
CA LYS A 107 -19.05 8.73 3.92
C LYS A 107 -19.07 7.47 4.79
N GLN A 108 -19.63 6.37 4.27
CA GLN A 108 -19.65 5.09 4.98
C GLN A 108 -18.24 4.56 5.25
N GLU A 109 -17.33 4.70 4.28
CA GLU A 109 -15.95 4.28 4.45
C GLU A 109 -15.20 5.15 5.48
N GLN A 110 -15.46 6.46 5.49
CA GLN A 110 -14.91 7.35 6.52
C GLN A 110 -15.43 6.97 7.92
N GLU A 111 -16.73 6.76 8.07
CA GLU A 111 -17.32 6.31 9.34
C GLU A 111 -16.74 4.96 9.80
N ARG A 112 -16.44 4.05 8.86
CA ARG A 112 -15.77 2.78 9.14
C ARG A 112 -14.34 3.00 9.66
N ILE A 113 -13.58 3.89 9.02
CA ILE A 113 -12.22 4.26 9.46
C ILE A 113 -12.26 4.86 10.86
N ASP A 114 -13.15 5.82 11.11
CA ASP A 114 -13.29 6.46 12.41
C ASP A 114 -13.66 5.44 13.51
N THR A 115 -14.58 4.52 13.20
CA THR A 115 -14.96 3.43 14.11
C THR A 115 -13.79 2.50 14.41
N LEU A 116 -12.94 2.19 13.43
CA LEU A 116 -11.75 1.37 13.65
C LEU A 116 -10.70 2.12 14.48
N ALA A 117 -10.48 3.40 14.23
CA ALA A 117 -9.57 4.23 15.01
C ALA A 117 -9.98 4.27 16.49
N THR A 118 -11.29 4.44 16.79
CA THR A 118 -11.76 4.41 18.19
C THR A 118 -11.56 3.08 18.92
N LYS A 119 -11.35 1.98 18.18
CA LYS A 119 -11.09 0.65 18.76
C LYS A 119 -9.61 0.40 19.04
N GLU A 120 -8.70 1.21 18.51
CA GLU A 120 -7.27 1.08 18.71
C GLU A 120 -6.91 1.10 20.20
N ASP A 121 -7.41 2.12 20.92
CA ASP A 121 -7.19 2.27 22.36
C ASP A 121 -7.77 1.09 23.16
N SER A 122 -9.01 0.69 22.84
CA SER A 122 -9.68 -0.41 23.51
C SER A 122 -8.93 -1.74 23.35
N ILE A 123 -8.40 -2.02 22.15
CA ILE A 123 -7.60 -3.23 21.90
C ILE A 123 -6.26 -3.15 22.65
N SER A 124 -5.63 -1.98 22.69
CA SER A 124 -4.38 -1.75 23.43
C SER A 124 -4.57 -1.96 24.94
N GLU A 125 -5.69 -1.52 25.50
CA GLU A 125 -6.05 -1.77 26.89
C GLU A 125 -6.28 -3.26 27.17
N LEU A 126 -7.08 -3.94 26.35
CA LEU A 126 -7.30 -5.39 26.46
C LEU A 126 -5.99 -6.19 26.34
N TRP A 127 -5.06 -5.74 25.48
CA TRP A 127 -3.74 -6.37 25.35
C TRP A 127 -2.91 -6.27 26.63
N LYS A 128 -3.00 -5.15 27.36
CA LYS A 128 -2.27 -4.95 28.63
C LYS A 128 -2.80 -5.82 29.77
N GLU A 129 -4.06 -6.24 29.72
CA GLU A 129 -4.63 -7.17 30.70
C GLU A 129 -4.09 -8.59 30.56
N ILE A 130 -3.53 -8.94 29.39
CA ILE A 130 -2.91 -10.23 29.15
C ILE A 130 -1.51 -10.23 29.77
N PRO A 131 -1.25 -11.08 30.78
CA PRO A 131 0.07 -11.12 31.41
C PRO A 131 1.12 -11.68 30.43
N PHE A 132 2.36 -11.23 30.57
CA PHE A 132 3.48 -11.84 29.85
C PHE A 132 3.69 -13.28 30.35
N PHE A 133 3.57 -14.25 29.44
CA PHE A 133 3.79 -15.67 29.73
C PHE A 133 5.22 -16.12 29.45
N ALA A 134 6.10 -15.22 28.98
CA ALA A 134 7.50 -15.52 28.78
C ALA A 134 8.22 -15.58 30.13
N VAL A 135 8.90 -16.69 30.38
CA VAL A 135 9.87 -16.82 31.48
C VAL A 135 10.92 -15.73 31.26
N GLU A 136 11.15 -14.87 32.25
CA GLU A 136 12.31 -13.98 32.30
C GLU A 136 13.59 -14.84 32.32
N THR A 137 14.03 -15.28 31.14
CA THR A 137 15.41 -15.72 30.95
C THR A 137 16.24 -14.45 30.86
N ASP A 138 16.58 -13.86 32.01
CA ASP A 138 17.63 -12.86 32.21
C ASP A 138 17.99 -12.07 30.93
N GLU A 139 17.03 -11.29 30.39
CA GLU A 139 17.18 -10.56 29.12
C GLU A 139 17.99 -9.27 29.30
N SER A 140 18.99 -9.27 30.17
CA SER A 140 20.01 -8.23 30.11
C SER A 140 20.84 -8.47 28.84
N LYS A 141 20.41 -7.84 27.73
CA LYS A 141 21.02 -7.85 26.38
C LYS A 141 20.92 -9.17 25.59
N SER A 142 19.72 -9.65 25.30
CA SER A 142 19.58 -10.56 24.15
C SER A 142 19.65 -9.72 22.87
N GLU A 143 20.78 -9.80 22.17
CA GLU A 143 20.90 -9.23 20.82
C GLU A 143 19.82 -9.85 19.92
N LYS A 144 19.10 -9.01 19.20
CA LYS A 144 17.98 -9.37 18.33
C LYS A 144 18.41 -9.34 16.89
N MET A 145 17.76 -10.20 16.12
CA MET A 145 17.98 -10.29 14.69
C MET A 145 16.65 -10.63 14.01
N GLN A 146 16.29 -9.86 12.99
CA GLN A 146 15.00 -9.94 12.32
C GLN A 146 15.18 -9.99 10.80
N LEU A 147 14.45 -10.90 10.15
CA LEU A 147 14.36 -10.96 8.69
C LEU A 147 13.11 -10.18 8.23
N LEU A 148 13.32 -9.16 7.42
CA LEU A 148 12.27 -8.31 6.85
C LEU A 148 12.05 -8.66 5.38
N HIS A 149 10.79 -8.79 4.98
CA HIS A 149 10.39 -9.15 3.62
C HIS A 149 9.47 -8.10 3.01
N GLY A 150 9.81 -7.62 1.82
CA GLY A 150 9.04 -6.63 1.08
C GLY A 150 9.32 -5.18 1.47
N SER A 151 8.90 -4.24 0.63
CA SER A 151 9.21 -2.81 0.80
C SER A 151 8.56 -2.20 2.03
N GLY A 152 7.31 -2.55 2.35
CA GLY A 152 6.57 -1.97 3.48
C GLY A 152 7.27 -2.17 4.83
N PRO A 153 7.49 -3.41 5.29
CA PRO A 153 8.18 -3.68 6.55
C PRO A 153 9.59 -3.08 6.62
N ILE A 154 10.34 -3.11 5.52
CA ILE A 154 11.68 -2.52 5.42
C ILE A 154 11.61 -1.00 5.60
N THR A 155 10.70 -0.33 4.89
CA THR A 155 10.54 1.13 4.94
C THR A 155 10.10 1.59 6.33
N ASN A 156 9.15 0.86 6.95
CA ASN A 156 8.73 1.13 8.32
C ASN A 156 9.90 0.97 9.30
N LYS A 157 10.69 -0.10 9.16
CA LYS A 157 11.85 -0.28 10.04
C LYS A 157 12.89 0.83 9.87
N ILE A 158 13.15 1.28 8.64
CA ILE A 158 14.03 2.42 8.38
C ILE A 158 13.51 3.68 9.07
N LYS A 159 12.19 3.94 8.99
CA LYS A 159 11.56 5.06 9.69
C LYS A 159 11.73 4.96 11.20
N ASP A 160 11.55 3.77 11.77
CA ASP A 160 11.78 3.53 13.21
C ASP A 160 13.24 3.81 13.60
N MET A 161 14.21 3.36 12.78
CA MET A 161 15.64 3.65 12.98
C MET A 161 15.93 5.15 12.92
N ILE A 162 15.34 5.88 11.98
CA ILE A 162 15.55 7.33 11.88
C ILE A 162 14.96 8.06 13.10
N ASN A 163 13.78 7.63 13.58
CA ASN A 163 13.13 8.22 14.75
C ASN A 163 13.91 7.97 16.06
N SER A 164 14.66 6.88 16.15
CA SER A 164 15.51 6.56 17.31
C SER A 164 16.94 7.12 17.19
N SER A 165 17.31 7.66 16.04
CA SER A 165 18.65 8.17 15.75
C SER A 165 18.98 9.43 16.53
N THR A 166 20.17 9.50 17.12
CA THR A 166 20.62 10.67 17.89
C THR A 166 21.90 11.32 17.37
N GLU A 167 22.73 10.60 16.62
CA GLU A 167 24.05 11.07 16.20
C GLU A 167 24.22 11.08 14.67
N SER A 168 24.13 9.92 14.04
CA SER A 168 24.42 9.76 12.62
C SER A 168 23.64 8.65 11.96
N PHE A 169 23.24 8.89 10.72
CA PHE A 169 22.58 7.91 9.87
C PHE A 169 23.49 7.61 8.68
N ARG A 170 24.06 6.41 8.63
CA ARG A 170 25.09 6.03 7.65
C ARG A 170 24.54 5.05 6.64
N ILE A 171 24.69 5.34 5.34
CA ILE A 171 24.18 4.51 4.25
C ILE A 171 25.32 4.10 3.33
N PHE A 172 25.47 2.80 3.09
CA PHE A 172 26.33 2.27 2.03
C PHE A 172 25.45 1.62 0.97
N GLY A 173 25.62 1.99 -0.30
CA GLY A 173 24.84 1.37 -1.38
C GLY A 173 25.24 1.79 -2.78
N SER A 174 24.63 1.17 -3.78
CA SER A 174 24.76 1.56 -5.18
C SER A 174 23.90 2.78 -5.51
N VAL A 175 24.14 3.43 -6.67
CA VAL A 175 23.26 4.50 -7.18
C VAL A 175 21.79 4.06 -7.23
N ALA A 176 21.53 2.81 -7.59
CA ALA A 176 20.18 2.24 -7.63
C ALA A 176 19.55 2.05 -6.24
N ASP A 177 20.34 1.86 -5.18
CA ASP A 177 19.84 1.82 -3.81
C ASP A 177 19.39 3.21 -3.36
N ILE A 178 20.27 4.19 -3.53
CA ILE A 178 19.99 5.57 -3.14
C ILE A 178 18.76 6.11 -3.88
N LEU A 179 18.63 5.82 -5.19
CA LEU A 179 17.45 6.22 -5.96
C LEU A 179 16.15 5.59 -5.41
N ARG A 180 16.19 4.33 -4.97
CA ARG A 180 15.02 3.70 -4.34
C ARG A 180 14.67 4.35 -3.01
N MET A 181 15.67 4.71 -2.22
CA MET A 181 15.48 5.38 -0.94
C MET A 181 14.91 6.79 -1.11
N TYR A 182 15.33 7.48 -2.17
CA TYR A 182 14.80 8.79 -2.56
C TYR A 182 13.32 8.71 -2.92
N HIS A 183 12.90 7.69 -3.69
CA HIS A 183 11.50 7.48 -4.03
C HIS A 183 10.63 6.93 -2.88
N SER A 184 11.22 6.62 -1.73
CA SER A 184 10.50 6.16 -0.53
C SER A 184 10.56 7.17 0.61
N ASP A 185 10.88 8.43 0.31
CA ASP A 185 10.89 9.58 1.24
C ASP A 185 11.82 9.39 2.46
N ILE A 186 12.79 8.47 2.37
CA ILE A 186 13.71 8.17 3.48
C ILE A 186 14.55 9.41 3.80
N PHE A 187 14.97 10.15 2.77
CA PHE A 187 15.80 11.33 2.95
C PHE A 187 15.06 12.51 3.57
N ASP A 188 13.75 12.63 3.32
CA ASP A 188 12.91 13.65 3.95
C ASP A 188 12.85 13.40 5.47
N TRP A 189 12.66 12.14 5.88
CA TRP A 189 12.67 11.78 7.31
C TRP A 189 14.03 12.02 7.96
N THR A 190 15.14 11.75 7.27
CA THR A 190 16.48 12.07 7.79
C THR A 190 16.75 13.56 7.86
N ALA A 191 16.14 14.38 6.99
CA ALA A 191 16.28 15.83 7.03
C ALA A 191 15.47 16.47 8.17
N GLU A 192 14.37 15.82 8.57
CA GLU A 192 13.57 16.19 9.73
C GLU A 192 14.22 15.78 11.06
N SER A 193 15.13 14.78 11.05
CA SER A 193 15.86 14.36 12.24
C SER A 193 17.10 15.22 12.50
N SER A 194 17.61 15.20 13.74
CA SER A 194 18.84 15.92 14.11
C SER A 194 20.13 15.19 13.72
N SER A 195 20.02 14.03 13.06
CA SER A 195 21.14 13.12 12.83
C SER A 195 21.95 13.49 11.59
N GLU A 196 23.27 13.32 11.66
CA GLU A 196 24.15 13.58 10.52
C GLU A 196 24.04 12.45 9.48
N LEU A 197 23.53 12.76 8.28
CA LEU A 197 23.48 11.82 7.16
C LEU A 197 24.85 11.66 6.49
N LYS A 198 25.38 10.43 6.43
CA LYS A 198 26.60 10.07 5.70
C LYS A 198 26.33 8.96 4.70
N MET A 199 26.77 9.12 3.47
CA MET A 199 26.52 8.18 2.38
C MET A 199 27.80 7.78 1.66
N VAL A 200 28.01 6.48 1.48
CA VAL A 200 29.02 5.91 0.58
C VAL A 200 28.31 5.26 -0.61
N ILE A 201 28.57 5.80 -1.81
CA ILE A 201 27.96 5.33 -3.06
C ILE A 201 28.97 4.53 -3.87
N SER A 202 28.70 3.26 -4.12
CA SER A 202 29.65 2.35 -4.78
C SER A 202 28.97 1.22 -5.59
N PRO A 203 29.28 1.03 -6.88
CA PRO A 203 30.11 1.90 -7.73
C PRO A 203 29.35 3.15 -8.16
N LEU A 204 30.07 4.26 -8.36
CA LEU A 204 29.51 5.43 -9.04
C LEU A 204 29.61 5.25 -10.56
N THR A 205 28.53 4.83 -11.19
CA THR A 205 28.46 4.70 -12.67
C THR A 205 28.07 6.02 -13.35
N SER A 206 27.25 6.82 -12.67
CA SER A 206 26.83 8.17 -13.06
C SER A 206 26.43 8.93 -11.80
N THR A 207 26.59 10.25 -11.78
CA THR A 207 26.11 11.11 -10.71
C THR A 207 24.65 11.51 -10.97
N PRO A 208 23.67 10.98 -10.23
CA PRO A 208 22.29 11.42 -10.37
C PRO A 208 22.14 12.88 -9.97
N GLU A 209 21.26 13.60 -10.67
CA GLU A 209 21.01 15.02 -10.44
C GLU A 209 20.50 15.30 -9.01
N PHE A 210 19.66 14.41 -8.46
CA PHE A 210 19.12 14.54 -7.11
C PHE A 210 20.20 14.53 -6.02
N LEU A 211 21.39 13.97 -6.28
CA LEU A 211 22.49 14.03 -5.29
C LEU A 211 22.99 15.44 -5.04
N SER A 212 22.70 16.39 -5.93
CA SER A 212 23.06 17.80 -5.76
C SER A 212 22.28 18.50 -4.63
N GLU A 213 21.15 17.93 -4.21
CA GLU A 213 20.28 18.46 -3.14
C GLU A 213 20.85 18.17 -1.75
N PHE A 214 21.74 17.18 -1.62
CA PHE A 214 22.34 16.79 -0.34
C PHE A 214 23.63 17.55 -0.03
N ASN A 215 24.00 17.53 1.25
CA ASN A 215 25.30 18.05 1.69
C ASN A 215 26.44 17.24 1.06
N LYS A 216 27.22 17.91 0.20
CA LYS A 216 28.36 17.31 -0.53
C LYS A 216 29.39 16.67 0.39
N ASN A 217 29.60 17.23 1.59
CA ASN A 217 30.56 16.70 2.56
C ASN A 217 30.06 15.40 3.23
N GLY A 218 28.76 15.13 3.15
CA GLY A 218 28.11 13.91 3.62
C GLY A 218 28.13 12.78 2.60
N ILE A 219 28.70 12.96 1.41
CA ILE A 219 28.70 11.93 0.35
C ILE A 219 30.12 11.62 -0.11
N LYS A 220 30.46 10.34 -0.07
CA LYS A 220 31.66 9.78 -0.66
C LYS A 220 31.34 8.73 -1.69
N THR A 221 32.23 8.58 -2.66
CA THR A 221 32.07 7.65 -3.77
C THR A 221 33.25 6.72 -3.92
N LEU A 222 32.98 5.51 -4.38
CA LEU A 222 34.00 4.50 -4.66
C LEU A 222 33.79 3.95 -6.07
N SER A 223 34.90 3.65 -6.75
CA SER A 223 34.90 3.03 -8.07
C SER A 223 34.94 1.49 -8.01
N THR A 224 34.96 0.90 -6.82
CA THR A 224 35.08 -0.55 -6.65
C THR A 224 33.73 -1.23 -6.91
N ASP A 225 33.73 -2.38 -7.59
CA ASP A 225 32.51 -3.16 -7.80
C ASP A 225 31.97 -3.71 -6.47
N SER A 226 30.94 -3.06 -5.97
CA SER A 226 30.22 -3.43 -4.75
C SER A 226 28.70 -3.33 -4.93
N GLU A 227 28.20 -3.49 -6.16
CA GLU A 227 26.77 -3.31 -6.47
C GLU A 227 25.85 -4.19 -5.61
N LYS A 228 26.37 -5.29 -5.07
CA LYS A 228 25.60 -6.24 -4.26
C LYS A 228 25.55 -5.89 -2.78
N LYS A 229 26.31 -4.89 -2.33
CA LYS A 229 26.41 -4.49 -0.92
C LYS A 229 25.54 -3.25 -0.69
N CYS A 230 24.52 -3.39 0.13
CA CYS A 230 23.71 -2.27 0.58
C CYS A 230 23.38 -2.47 2.05
N PHE A 231 23.67 -1.48 2.89
CA PHE A 231 23.34 -1.51 4.31
C PHE A 231 23.19 -0.10 4.87
N ILE A 232 22.45 0.00 5.97
CA ILE A 232 22.20 1.22 6.72
C ILE A 232 22.63 0.96 8.16
N ILE A 233 23.34 1.91 8.77
CA ILE A 233 23.70 1.89 10.18
C ILE A 233 23.09 3.13 10.82
N ASN A 234 22.43 2.92 11.96
CA ASN A 234 21.94 4.01 12.78
C ASN A 234 22.82 4.12 14.03
N ASP A 235 23.47 5.27 14.17
CA ASP A 235 24.46 5.57 15.20
C ASP A 235 25.52 4.46 15.27
N SER A 236 25.64 3.79 16.40
CA SER A 236 26.39 2.55 16.59
C SER A 236 25.54 1.50 17.32
N ASN A 237 24.21 1.56 17.12
CA ASN A 237 23.25 0.77 17.88
C ASN A 237 22.60 -0.34 17.06
N GLU A 238 22.36 -0.10 15.76
CA GLU A 238 21.63 -1.05 14.93
C GLU A 238 22.02 -0.95 13.45
N VAL A 239 21.87 -2.07 12.75
CA VAL A 239 22.21 -2.20 11.33
C VAL A 239 21.10 -2.89 10.55
N LEU A 240 20.89 -2.44 9.32
CA LEU A 240 19.98 -3.03 8.35
C LEU A 240 20.75 -3.40 7.09
N ILE A 241 20.86 -4.69 6.78
CA ILE A 241 21.63 -5.23 5.66
C ILE A 241 20.67 -5.76 4.59
N PHE A 242 20.77 -5.23 3.37
CA PHE A 242 19.92 -5.65 2.25
C PHE A 242 20.50 -6.88 1.56
N MET A 243 19.69 -7.93 1.48
CA MET A 243 20.05 -9.17 0.81
C MET A 243 19.57 -9.13 -0.64
N ARG A 244 20.50 -8.93 -1.56
CA ARG A 244 20.23 -9.00 -3.00
C ARG A 244 20.42 -10.43 -3.48
N ASN A 245 19.33 -11.15 -3.74
CA ASN A 245 19.41 -12.46 -4.38
C ASN A 245 19.83 -12.25 -5.85
N ALA A 246 21.06 -12.65 -6.20
CA ALA A 246 21.62 -12.47 -7.54
C ALA A 246 20.83 -13.21 -8.65
N ASN A 247 19.95 -14.15 -8.29
CA ASN A 247 19.33 -15.09 -9.23
C ASN A 247 17.78 -15.12 -9.19
N HIS A 248 17.09 -14.21 -8.48
CA HIS A 248 15.63 -14.22 -8.41
C HIS A 248 14.97 -13.12 -9.28
N PRO A 249 14.03 -13.47 -10.17
CA PRO A 249 13.24 -12.49 -10.96
C PRO A 249 12.20 -11.72 -10.12
N THR A 250 12.10 -11.98 -8.82
CA THR A 250 11.06 -11.40 -7.98
C THR A 250 11.54 -10.04 -7.45
N ARG A 251 10.69 -9.01 -7.62
CA ARG A 251 10.80 -7.67 -6.99
C ARG A 251 10.78 -7.69 -5.45
N GLN A 252 11.01 -8.84 -4.82
CA GLN A 252 10.91 -9.02 -3.38
C GLN A 252 12.27 -8.73 -2.74
N ILE A 253 12.34 -7.58 -2.10
CA ILE A 253 13.51 -7.13 -1.33
C ILE A 253 13.48 -7.84 0.03
N PHE A 254 14.64 -8.31 0.47
CA PHE A 254 14.85 -8.87 1.81
C PHE A 254 15.90 -8.02 2.52
N ALA A 255 15.72 -7.79 3.82
CA ALA A 255 16.73 -7.15 4.66
C ALA A 255 16.82 -7.84 6.02
N TRP A 256 18.02 -7.90 6.56
CA TRP A 256 18.28 -8.32 7.93
C TRP A 256 18.47 -7.09 8.79
N TRP A 257 17.70 -6.96 9.85
CA TRP A 257 17.94 -5.99 10.90
C TRP A 257 18.57 -6.68 12.12
N SER A 258 19.50 -6.01 12.79
CA SER A 258 20.05 -6.46 14.06
C SER A 258 20.57 -5.29 14.90
N ASP A 259 20.47 -5.45 16.22
CA ASP A 259 21.09 -4.59 17.25
C ASP A 259 22.30 -5.30 17.93
N SER A 260 22.84 -6.35 17.30
CA SER A 260 24.04 -7.04 17.78
C SER A 260 25.25 -6.12 17.74
N GLU A 261 25.91 -5.93 18.88
CA GLU A 261 27.05 -5.02 19.03
C GLU A 261 28.19 -5.45 18.09
N ALA A 262 28.43 -6.76 17.99
CA ALA A 262 29.45 -7.32 17.10
C ALA A 262 29.16 -7.07 15.61
N LEU A 263 27.89 -7.21 15.19
CA LEU A 263 27.53 -6.98 13.78
C LEU A 263 27.55 -5.50 13.44
N VAL A 264 27.06 -4.64 14.34
CA VAL A 264 27.08 -3.19 14.17
C VAL A 264 28.51 -2.68 14.09
N ASP A 265 29.42 -3.15 14.95
CA ASP A 265 30.84 -2.79 14.92
C ASP A 265 31.52 -3.24 13.62
N MET A 266 31.25 -4.47 13.16
CA MET A 266 31.78 -4.98 11.89
C MET A 266 31.34 -4.12 10.70
N MET A 267 30.05 -3.79 10.63
CA MET A 267 29.49 -3.01 9.52
C MET A 267 29.92 -1.54 9.60
N SER A 268 30.06 -0.99 10.81
CA SER A 268 30.60 0.36 11.04
C SER A 268 32.05 0.44 10.60
N SER A 269 32.88 -0.55 10.95
CA SER A 269 34.27 -0.65 10.48
C SER A 269 34.35 -0.72 8.95
N LEU A 270 33.47 -1.49 8.31
CA LEU A 270 33.38 -1.55 6.85
C LEU A 270 32.99 -0.19 6.25
N PHE A 271 32.05 0.52 6.87
CA PHE A 271 31.64 1.85 6.45
C PHE A 271 32.79 2.84 6.56
N GLU A 272 33.46 2.93 7.71
CA GLU A 272 34.57 3.86 7.94
C GLU A 272 35.74 3.60 6.99
N LEU A 273 36.14 2.33 6.77
CA LEU A 273 37.17 1.99 5.79
C LEU A 273 36.78 2.40 4.36
N SER A 274 35.49 2.27 4.02
CA SER A 274 34.97 2.70 2.72
C SER A 274 34.91 4.21 2.61
N TRP A 275 34.58 4.89 3.70
CA TRP A 275 34.56 6.34 3.81
C TRP A 275 35.97 6.91 3.68
N GLU A 276 36.97 6.38 4.38
CA GLU A 276 38.37 6.83 4.27
C GLU A 276 38.92 6.70 2.85
N LYS A 277 38.60 5.59 2.15
CA LYS A 277 39.01 5.35 0.77
C LYS A 277 38.20 6.09 -0.29
N GLY A 278 37.02 6.60 0.09
CA GLY A 278 36.09 7.23 -0.82
C GLY A 278 36.55 8.61 -1.25
N ASP A 279 36.41 8.88 -2.54
CA ASP A 279 36.60 10.21 -3.12
C ASP A 279 35.37 11.08 -2.85
N ALA A 280 35.57 12.38 -2.69
CA ALA A 280 34.46 13.33 -2.63
C ALA A 280 33.67 13.30 -3.95
N LEU A 281 32.35 13.48 -3.87
CA LEU A 281 31.48 13.49 -5.05
C LEU A 281 31.80 14.66 -6.03
N TYR A 282 32.40 15.75 -5.53
CA TYR A 282 32.76 16.97 -6.27
C TYR A 282 34.14 17.50 -5.87
#